data_AF-A0A3M1RLI3-F1
#
_entry.id   AF-A0A3M1RLI3-F1
#
_cell.length_a   1.000
_cell.length_b   1.000
_cell.length_c   1.000
_cell.angle_alpha   90.00
_cell.angle_beta   90.00
_cell.angle_gamma   90.00
#
_symmetry.space_group_name_H-M   'P 1'
#
loop_
_entity.id
_entity.type
_entity.pdbx_description
1 polymer ?
#
loop_
_entity_poly.entity_id
_entity_poly.type
_entity_poly.pdbx_seq_one_letter_code
_entity_poly.pdbx_strand_id
1 'polypeptide(L)'
;MPLSIIGAGFGRTGTFSLKMALEMLGVGRCYHMAEVIENPEHVAVWSKAAEGKPVDWDALFEGYGAAVDWPACHFWKELLAHYPDARVLLTVRDAERWYQSMYDTIYQALTRPHRRPLPNGQRDMARKIILEQTFAGRFADRDYAIAVYERHKAEVQQVVPADRLLVYQVSEGWEPLCRFLNRPLPEAPFPRLNSTAEFQKRFGRR
;
A
#
# COMPACT_ATOMS: atom_id res chain seq x y z
N MET A 1 14.95 10.64 -8.61
CA MET A 1 15.48 9.26 -8.58
C MET A 1 14.33 8.33 -8.93
N PRO A 2 14.55 7.28 -9.73
CA PRO A 2 13.50 6.31 -10.03
C PRO A 2 13.13 5.49 -8.79
N LEU A 3 11.92 4.91 -8.79
CA LEU A 3 11.53 3.98 -7.72
C LEU A 3 12.48 2.77 -7.71
N SER A 4 13.02 2.48 -6.53
CA SER A 4 13.87 1.31 -6.29
C SER A 4 13.13 0.17 -5.59
N ILE A 5 12.00 0.49 -4.93
CA ILE A 5 11.17 -0.43 -4.16
C ILE A 5 9.69 -0.27 -4.49
N ILE A 6 9.05 -1.36 -4.87
CA ILE A 6 7.60 -1.44 -5.12
C ILE A 6 6.96 -2.30 -4.03
N GLY A 7 6.05 -1.73 -3.27
CA GLY A 7 5.24 -2.41 -2.27
C GLY A 7 3.98 -2.98 -2.89
N ALA A 8 3.93 -4.29 -3.05
CA ALA A 8 2.75 -5.00 -3.55
C ALA A 8 1.78 -5.40 -2.42
N GLY A 9 2.13 -5.19 -1.15
CA GLY A 9 1.23 -5.49 -0.04
C GLY A 9 0.00 -4.57 0.01
N PHE A 10 -1.18 -5.16 0.19
CA PHE A 10 -2.41 -4.40 0.42
C PHE A 10 -2.36 -3.59 1.71
N GLY A 11 -3.20 -2.55 1.80
CA GLY A 11 -3.35 -1.83 3.06
C GLY A 11 -3.69 -2.76 4.23
N ARG A 12 -3.30 -2.32 5.44
CA ARG A 12 -3.50 -3.04 6.72
C ARG A 12 -2.64 -4.31 6.91
N THR A 13 -1.60 -4.48 6.11
CA THR A 13 -0.51 -5.47 6.33
C THR A 13 0.73 -4.87 7.00
N GLY A 14 0.63 -3.63 7.52
CA GLY A 14 1.74 -2.91 8.15
C GLY A 14 2.45 -1.89 7.27
N THR A 15 1.85 -1.51 6.14
CA THR A 15 2.39 -0.59 5.12
C THR A 15 2.90 0.74 5.67
N PHE A 16 2.24 1.34 6.66
CA PHE A 16 2.72 2.60 7.26
C PHE A 16 3.98 2.43 8.12
N SER A 17 4.09 1.31 8.85
CA SER A 17 5.32 0.97 9.57
C SER A 17 6.47 0.67 8.59
N LEU A 18 6.15 0.00 7.48
CA LEU A 18 7.11 -0.24 6.39
C LEU A 18 7.57 1.07 5.73
N LYS A 19 6.68 2.04 5.48
CA LYS A 19 7.04 3.37 4.96
C LYS A 19 8.14 4.01 5.78
N MET A 20 7.94 4.07 7.10
CA MET A 20 8.93 4.63 8.04
C MET A 20 10.23 3.82 8.05
N ALA A 21 10.14 2.49 8.04
CA ALA A 21 11.32 1.63 8.02
C ALA A 21 12.18 1.84 6.76
N LEU A 22 11.55 1.97 5.58
CA LEU A 22 12.25 2.22 4.32
C LEU A 22 12.94 3.59 4.32
N GLU A 23 12.26 4.62 4.84
CA GLU A 23 12.84 5.96 4.99
C GLU A 23 14.05 5.95 5.95
N MET A 24 13.95 5.25 7.09
CA MET A 24 15.05 5.08 8.05
C MET A 24 16.24 4.33 7.46
N LEU A 25 16.02 3.39 6.54
CA LEU A 25 17.08 2.64 5.84
C LEU A 25 17.71 3.41 4.66
N GLY A 26 17.33 4.68 4.48
CA GLY A 26 17.91 5.55 3.45
C GLY A 26 17.50 5.15 2.03
N VAL A 27 16.31 4.55 1.86
CA VAL A 27 15.74 4.29 0.52
C VAL A 27 15.24 5.59 -0.12
N GLY A 28 15.13 6.68 0.65
CA GLY A 28 14.50 7.94 0.25
C GLY A 28 13.06 8.02 0.76
N ARG A 29 12.32 9.07 0.36
CA ARG A 29 10.90 9.21 0.72
C ARG A 29 10.12 8.00 0.20
N CYS A 30 9.17 7.51 1.00
CA CYS A 30 8.34 6.37 0.63
C CYS A 30 6.89 6.83 0.38
N TYR A 31 6.39 6.64 -0.83
CA TYR A 31 5.03 6.98 -1.22
C TYR A 31 4.02 6.06 -0.52
N HIS A 32 2.89 6.61 -0.07
CA HIS A 32 1.82 5.91 0.64
C HIS A 32 0.50 6.66 0.43
N MET A 33 -0.66 6.07 0.73
CA MET A 33 -1.95 6.79 0.80
C MET A 33 -1.89 8.09 1.62
N ALA A 34 -0.96 8.21 2.59
CA ALA A 34 -0.75 9.43 3.35
C ALA A 34 -0.33 10.61 2.43
N GLU A 35 0.52 10.35 1.45
CA GLU A 35 0.95 11.38 0.48
C GLU A 35 -0.21 11.80 -0.43
N VAL A 36 -1.18 10.93 -0.72
CA VAL A 36 -2.39 11.30 -1.48
C VAL A 36 -3.30 12.21 -0.64
N ILE A 37 -3.36 12.00 0.67
CA ILE A 37 -4.11 12.89 1.59
C ILE A 37 -3.44 14.27 1.66
N GLU A 38 -2.12 14.31 1.65
CA GLU A 38 -1.34 15.54 1.78
C GLU A 38 -1.20 16.32 0.46
N ASN A 39 -1.31 15.65 -0.69
CA ASN A 39 -1.13 16.20 -2.03
C ASN A 39 -2.38 15.89 -2.91
N PRO A 40 -3.47 16.70 -2.80
CA PRO A 40 -4.73 16.43 -3.49
C PRO A 40 -4.63 16.33 -5.02
N GLU A 41 -3.62 16.94 -5.64
CA GLU A 41 -3.33 16.84 -7.07
C GLU A 41 -3.02 15.42 -7.52
N HIS A 42 -2.48 14.57 -6.63
CA HIS A 42 -2.24 13.16 -6.92
C HIS A 42 -3.54 12.39 -7.16
N VAL A 43 -4.68 12.85 -6.60
CA VAL A 43 -5.99 12.22 -6.83
C VAL A 43 -6.34 12.18 -8.31
N ALA A 44 -6.05 13.26 -9.05
CA ALA A 44 -6.33 13.31 -10.49
C ALA A 44 -5.48 12.30 -11.27
N VAL A 45 -4.22 12.11 -10.87
CA VAL A 45 -3.31 11.14 -11.50
C VAL A 45 -3.80 9.71 -11.26
N TRP A 46 -4.11 9.36 -10.01
CA TRP A 46 -4.64 8.04 -9.68
C TRP A 46 -6.04 7.77 -10.25
N SER A 47 -6.88 8.80 -10.39
CA SER A 47 -8.18 8.65 -11.07
C SER A 47 -8.02 8.35 -12.56
N LYS A 48 -7.04 8.97 -13.23
CA LYS A 48 -6.66 8.63 -14.61
C LYS A 48 -6.16 7.18 -14.71
N ALA A 49 -5.27 6.76 -13.81
CA ALA A 49 -4.79 5.37 -13.76
C ALA A 49 -5.97 4.39 -13.62
N ALA A 50 -6.92 4.67 -12.73
CA ALA A 50 -8.13 3.88 -12.54
C ALA A 50 -9.07 3.88 -13.76
N GLU A 51 -8.92 4.79 -14.72
CA GLU A 51 -9.65 4.81 -15.98
C GLU A 51 -8.90 4.08 -17.10
N GLY A 52 -7.75 3.46 -16.81
CA GLY A 52 -6.87 2.86 -17.81
C GLY A 52 -6.19 3.89 -18.71
N LYS A 53 -6.17 5.18 -18.31
CA LYS A 53 -5.49 6.24 -19.05
C LYS A 53 -3.99 6.22 -18.71
N PRO A 54 -3.12 6.57 -19.67
CA PRO A 54 -1.70 6.70 -19.41
C PRO A 54 -1.40 7.65 -18.25
N VAL A 55 -0.46 7.26 -17.42
CA VAL A 55 0.06 8.04 -16.29
C VAL A 55 1.57 8.15 -16.43
N ASP A 56 2.07 9.35 -16.17
CA ASP A 56 3.50 9.59 -16.01
C ASP A 56 3.92 9.17 -14.60
N TRP A 57 4.44 7.95 -14.48
CA TRP A 57 4.89 7.39 -13.20
C TRP A 57 6.11 8.15 -12.66
N ASP A 58 7.00 8.62 -13.53
CA ASP A 58 8.21 9.32 -13.12
C ASP A 58 7.90 10.68 -12.51
N ALA A 59 6.95 11.41 -13.09
CA ALA A 59 6.45 12.64 -12.49
C ALA A 59 5.74 12.40 -11.15
N LEU A 60 4.91 11.34 -11.06
CA LEU A 60 4.18 11.03 -9.82
C LEU A 60 5.11 10.62 -8.66
N PHE A 61 6.18 9.90 -8.97
CA PHE A 61 7.13 9.40 -7.97
C PHE A 61 8.43 10.22 -7.91
N GLU A 62 8.42 11.44 -8.44
CA GLU A 62 9.57 12.33 -8.34
C GLU A 62 9.94 12.56 -6.85
N GLY A 63 11.19 12.24 -6.51
CA GLY A 63 11.70 12.36 -5.14
C GLY A 63 11.35 11.20 -4.20
N TYR A 64 10.62 10.19 -4.65
CA TYR A 64 10.34 8.97 -3.90
C TYR A 64 11.24 7.82 -4.35
N GLY A 65 11.81 7.10 -3.39
CA GLY A 65 12.61 5.91 -3.68
C GLY A 65 11.86 4.59 -3.49
N ALA A 66 10.68 4.65 -2.86
CA ALA A 66 9.79 3.52 -2.63
C ALA A 66 8.33 3.94 -2.76
N ALA A 67 7.44 3.01 -3.10
CA ALA A 67 5.99 3.21 -3.04
C ALA A 67 5.31 1.99 -2.41
N VAL A 68 4.50 2.19 -1.37
CA VAL A 68 3.77 1.13 -0.66
C VAL A 68 2.31 1.54 -0.45
N ASP A 69 1.49 0.63 0.05
CA ASP A 69 0.06 0.88 0.34
C ASP A 69 -0.77 1.20 -0.91
N TRP A 70 -2.06 1.45 -0.69
CA TRP A 70 -2.93 2.00 -1.71
C TRP A 70 -2.49 3.42 -2.09
N PRO A 71 -2.74 3.86 -3.34
CA PRO A 71 -3.22 3.08 -4.47
C PRO A 71 -2.10 2.32 -5.22
N ALA A 72 -0.82 2.60 -4.95
CA ALA A 72 0.31 2.07 -5.69
C ALA A 72 0.35 0.53 -5.74
N CYS A 73 -0.02 -0.17 -4.66
CA CYS A 73 -0.03 -1.63 -4.63
C CYS A 73 -1.07 -2.27 -5.57
N HIS A 74 -2.10 -1.53 -6.01
CA HIS A 74 -3.03 -2.01 -7.04
C HIS A 74 -2.33 -2.10 -8.40
N PHE A 75 -1.50 -1.09 -8.71
CA PHE A 75 -0.81 -0.93 -9.99
C PHE A 75 0.60 -1.55 -9.99
N TRP A 76 0.86 -2.53 -9.13
CA TRP A 76 2.21 -3.05 -8.92
C TRP A 76 2.81 -3.65 -10.20
N LYS A 77 1.99 -4.19 -11.12
CA LYS A 77 2.46 -4.74 -12.40
C LYS A 77 2.90 -3.65 -13.36
N GLU A 78 2.11 -2.59 -13.46
CA GLU A 78 2.40 -1.41 -14.26
C GLU A 78 3.67 -0.72 -13.75
N LEU A 79 3.80 -0.60 -12.42
CA LEU A 79 5.00 -0.08 -11.79
C LEU A 79 6.21 -0.99 -12.00
N LEU A 80 6.05 -2.31 -11.94
CA LEU A 80 7.13 -3.25 -12.20
C LEU A 80 7.58 -3.25 -13.66
N ALA A 81 6.64 -3.08 -14.60
CA ALA A 81 6.94 -2.94 -16.02
C ALA A 81 7.66 -1.60 -16.31
N HIS A 82 7.29 -0.52 -15.62
CA HIS A 82 7.92 0.80 -15.78
C HIS A 82 9.28 0.90 -15.07
N TYR A 83 9.43 0.29 -13.90
CA TYR A 83 10.67 0.25 -13.11
C TYR A 83 11.24 -1.19 -13.08
N PRO A 84 11.85 -1.66 -14.19
CA PRO A 84 12.27 -3.04 -14.32
C PRO A 84 13.39 -3.45 -13.37
N ASP A 85 14.11 -2.50 -12.75
CA ASP A 85 15.17 -2.78 -11.77
C ASP A 85 14.69 -2.71 -10.31
N ALA A 86 13.44 -2.31 -10.07
CA ALA A 86 12.91 -2.19 -8.72
C ALA A 86 12.75 -3.55 -8.04
N ARG A 87 13.12 -3.63 -6.77
CA ARG A 87 12.81 -4.78 -5.91
C ARG A 87 11.37 -4.69 -5.40
N VAL A 88 10.73 -5.83 -5.15
CA VAL A 88 9.34 -5.90 -4.70
C VAL A 88 9.24 -6.37 -3.25
N LEU A 89 8.45 -5.65 -2.46
CA LEU A 89 8.08 -6.01 -1.09
C LEU A 89 6.60 -6.39 -1.03
N LEU A 90 6.33 -7.66 -0.74
CA LEU A 90 4.99 -8.15 -0.49
C LEU A 90 4.77 -8.26 1.03
N THR A 91 4.15 -7.25 1.62
CA THR A 91 3.77 -7.36 3.04
C THR A 91 2.55 -8.24 3.21
N VAL A 92 2.65 -9.22 4.11
CA VAL A 92 1.59 -10.21 4.36
C VAL A 92 1.17 -10.20 5.83
N ARG A 93 -0.02 -10.75 6.06
CA ARG A 93 -0.60 -10.99 7.38
C ARG A 93 -1.50 -12.22 7.26
N ASP A 94 -1.80 -12.85 8.39
CA ASP A 94 -2.91 -13.79 8.49
C ASP A 94 -4.18 -13.20 7.85
N ALA A 95 -4.80 -13.94 6.93
CA ALA A 95 -5.85 -13.42 6.07
C ALA A 95 -7.08 -12.97 6.85
N GLU A 96 -7.40 -13.68 7.92
CA GLU A 96 -8.55 -13.40 8.76
C GLU A 96 -8.36 -12.12 9.57
N ARG A 97 -7.18 -11.99 10.20
CA ARG A 97 -6.80 -10.76 10.89
C ARG A 97 -6.64 -9.58 9.95
N TRP A 98 -6.19 -9.81 8.71
CA TRP A 98 -6.14 -8.78 7.68
C TRP A 98 -7.54 -8.31 7.29
N TYR A 99 -8.46 -9.24 6.98
CA TYR A 99 -9.83 -8.93 6.61
C TYR A 99 -10.50 -8.10 7.69
N GLN A 100 -10.45 -8.55 8.94
CA GLN A 100 -11.05 -7.83 10.06
C GLN A 100 -10.47 -6.41 10.19
N SER A 101 -9.15 -6.27 10.06
CA SER A 101 -8.51 -4.94 10.11
C SER A 101 -8.92 -4.03 8.96
N MET A 102 -8.97 -4.54 7.73
CA MET A 102 -9.47 -3.78 6.56
C MET A 102 -10.94 -3.40 6.73
N TYR A 103 -11.77 -4.33 7.20
CA TYR A 103 -13.20 -4.12 7.43
C TYR A 103 -13.45 -3.02 8.46
N ASP A 104 -12.74 -3.04 9.58
CA ASP A 104 -12.89 -2.07 10.69
C ASP A 104 -12.26 -0.69 10.42
N THR A 105 -11.50 -0.55 9.33
CA THR A 105 -10.77 0.68 8.99
C THR A 105 -11.15 1.19 7.60
N ILE A 106 -10.40 0.81 6.57
CA ILE A 106 -10.50 1.33 5.19
C ILE A 106 -11.92 1.14 4.66
N TYR A 107 -12.52 -0.04 4.85
CA TYR A 107 -13.86 -0.30 4.36
C TYR A 107 -14.91 0.61 5.02
N GLN A 108 -14.89 0.78 6.35
CA GLN A 108 -15.80 1.73 7.01
C GLN A 108 -15.55 3.17 6.56
N ALA A 109 -14.28 3.57 6.38
CA ALA A 109 -13.93 4.91 5.93
C ALA A 109 -14.47 5.21 4.51
N LEU A 110 -14.47 4.20 3.63
CA LEU A 110 -14.94 4.33 2.25
C LEU A 110 -16.46 4.19 2.09
N THR A 111 -17.14 3.44 2.96
CA THR A 111 -18.59 3.17 2.83
C THR A 111 -19.47 4.04 3.72
N ARG A 112 -19.02 4.43 4.92
CA ARG A 112 -19.85 5.22 5.83
C ARG A 112 -19.95 6.69 5.41
N PRO A 113 -21.11 7.35 5.59
CA PRO A 113 -21.23 8.77 5.35
C PRO A 113 -20.36 9.58 6.34
N HIS A 114 -19.46 10.40 5.78
CA HIS A 114 -18.63 11.33 6.54
C HIS A 114 -19.38 12.63 6.84
N ARG A 115 -19.14 13.20 8.01
CA ARG A 115 -19.71 14.51 8.40
C ARG A 115 -19.07 15.68 7.65
N ARG A 116 -17.84 15.51 7.15
CA ARG A 116 -17.12 16.47 6.31
C ARG A 116 -16.72 15.79 5.00
N PRO A 117 -16.96 16.41 3.83
CA PRO A 117 -16.46 15.87 2.57
C PRO A 117 -14.93 15.78 2.62
N LEU A 118 -14.37 14.64 2.17
CA LEU A 118 -12.94 14.52 1.92
C LEU A 118 -12.58 15.43 0.73
N PRO A 119 -11.36 16.00 0.69
CA PRO A 119 -10.93 16.86 -0.41
C PRO A 119 -11.08 16.17 -1.78
N ASN A 120 -11.49 16.96 -2.79
CA ASN A 120 -11.40 16.73 -4.24
C ASN A 120 -11.37 15.26 -4.71
N GLY A 121 -12.47 14.51 -4.56
CA GLY A 121 -12.62 13.20 -5.20
C GLY A 121 -11.74 12.07 -4.64
N GLN A 122 -10.96 12.31 -3.58
CA GLN A 122 -10.07 11.30 -3.00
C GLN A 122 -10.81 10.02 -2.62
N ARG A 123 -11.99 10.18 -2.00
CA ARG A 123 -12.83 9.06 -1.60
C ARG A 123 -13.34 8.27 -2.80
N ASP A 124 -13.71 8.96 -3.87
CA ASP A 124 -14.22 8.33 -5.09
C ASP A 124 -13.10 7.55 -5.80
N MET A 125 -11.91 8.14 -5.89
CA MET A 125 -10.70 7.46 -6.38
C MET A 125 -10.40 6.19 -5.57
N ALA A 126 -10.35 6.32 -4.23
CA ALA A 126 -10.06 5.19 -3.36
C ALA A 126 -11.16 4.11 -3.41
N ARG A 127 -12.44 4.51 -3.49
CA ARG A 127 -13.56 3.56 -3.64
C ARG A 127 -13.46 2.82 -4.98
N LYS A 128 -13.18 3.53 -6.07
CA LYS A 128 -13.04 2.95 -7.41
C LYS A 128 -11.90 1.93 -7.45
N ILE A 129 -10.70 2.30 -7.01
CA ILE A 129 -9.54 1.40 -7.06
C ILE A 129 -9.68 0.23 -6.06
N ILE A 130 -10.01 0.53 -4.82
CA ILE A 130 -10.01 -0.47 -3.76
C ILE A 130 -11.29 -1.31 -3.84
N LEU A 131 -12.47 -0.71 -3.67
CA LEU A 131 -13.70 -1.48 -3.54
C LEU A 131 -14.19 -2.02 -4.89
N GLU A 132 -14.21 -1.20 -5.93
CA GLU A 132 -14.80 -1.57 -7.22
C GLU A 132 -13.84 -2.41 -8.08
N GLN A 133 -12.61 -1.96 -8.31
CA GLN A 133 -11.66 -2.65 -9.19
C GLN A 133 -10.98 -3.85 -8.52
N THR A 134 -10.48 -3.69 -7.30
CA THR A 134 -9.78 -4.79 -6.61
C THR A 134 -10.76 -5.84 -6.08
N PHE A 135 -11.85 -5.39 -5.45
CA PHE A 135 -12.80 -6.27 -4.77
C PHE A 135 -14.15 -6.42 -5.48
N ALA A 136 -14.33 -5.93 -6.71
CA ALA A 136 -15.56 -6.08 -7.49
C ALA A 136 -16.84 -5.61 -6.76
N GLY A 137 -16.73 -4.64 -5.86
CA GLY A 137 -17.81 -4.15 -4.99
C GLY A 137 -18.21 -5.13 -3.87
N ARG A 138 -17.52 -6.26 -3.72
CA ARG A 138 -17.87 -7.38 -2.84
C ARG A 138 -16.99 -7.49 -1.59
N PHE A 139 -16.29 -6.43 -1.19
CA PHE A 139 -15.40 -6.49 -0.02
C PHE A 139 -16.13 -6.92 1.27
N ALA A 140 -17.43 -6.60 1.44
CA ALA A 140 -18.19 -7.03 2.61
C ALA A 140 -18.37 -8.56 2.71
N ASP A 141 -18.32 -9.26 1.59
CA ASP A 141 -18.29 -10.72 1.56
C ASP A 141 -16.89 -11.18 1.97
N ARG A 142 -16.81 -11.69 3.22
CA ARG A 142 -15.54 -12.05 3.87
C ARG A 142 -14.74 -13.08 3.08
N ASP A 143 -15.41 -14.15 2.67
CA ASP A 143 -14.73 -15.25 1.98
C ASP A 143 -14.26 -14.80 0.60
N TYR A 144 -15.04 -13.94 -0.07
CA TYR A 144 -14.62 -13.31 -1.32
C TYR A 144 -13.39 -12.39 -1.13
N ALA A 145 -13.41 -11.51 -0.12
CA ALA A 145 -12.30 -10.59 0.13
C ALA A 145 -11.00 -11.32 0.50
N ILE A 146 -11.09 -12.39 1.30
CA ILE A 146 -9.96 -13.26 1.63
C ILE A 146 -9.45 -13.98 0.38
N ALA A 147 -10.34 -14.52 -0.47
CA ALA A 147 -9.93 -15.17 -1.71
C ALA A 147 -9.21 -14.20 -2.66
N VAL A 148 -9.65 -12.94 -2.76
CA VAL A 148 -8.94 -11.89 -3.52
C VAL A 148 -7.55 -11.64 -2.94
N TYR A 149 -7.43 -11.54 -1.62
CA TYR A 149 -6.15 -11.32 -0.94
C TYR A 149 -5.16 -12.47 -1.14
N GLU A 150 -5.60 -13.71 -0.99
CA GLU A 150 -4.78 -14.89 -1.22
C GLU A 150 -4.34 -15.00 -2.69
N ARG A 151 -5.26 -14.77 -3.63
CA ARG A 151 -4.95 -14.75 -5.07
C ARG A 151 -3.91 -13.68 -5.40
N HIS A 152 -4.05 -12.47 -4.85
CA HIS A 152 -3.07 -11.39 -5.04
C HIS A 152 -1.68 -11.78 -4.54
N LYS A 153 -1.58 -12.35 -3.33
CA LYS A 153 -0.29 -12.83 -2.79
C LYS A 153 0.33 -13.91 -3.68
N ALA A 154 -0.47 -14.86 -4.14
CA ALA A 154 0.01 -15.92 -5.02
C ALA A 154 0.50 -15.36 -6.36
N GLU A 155 -0.26 -14.43 -6.93
CA GLU A 155 0.09 -13.79 -8.20
C GLU A 155 1.40 -13.00 -8.12
N VAL A 156 1.60 -12.21 -7.06
CA VAL A 156 2.86 -11.48 -6.86
C VAL A 156 4.04 -12.46 -6.75
N GLN A 157 3.89 -13.55 -5.99
CA GLN A 157 4.93 -14.57 -5.83
C GLN A 157 5.21 -15.35 -7.13
N GLN A 158 4.21 -15.49 -8.00
CA GLN A 158 4.35 -16.18 -9.28
C GLN A 158 5.05 -15.30 -10.34
N VAL A 159 4.74 -14.00 -10.37
CA VAL A 159 5.21 -13.08 -11.42
C VAL A 159 6.58 -12.50 -11.08
N VAL A 160 6.86 -12.20 -9.81
CA VAL A 160 8.11 -11.55 -9.42
C VAL A 160 9.19 -12.60 -9.18
N PRO A 161 10.37 -12.49 -9.81
CA PRO A 161 11.51 -13.36 -9.52
C PRO A 161 11.89 -13.38 -8.03
N ALA A 162 12.20 -14.56 -7.50
CA ALA A 162 12.45 -14.76 -6.06
C ALA A 162 13.64 -13.94 -5.52
N ASP A 163 14.65 -13.68 -6.35
CA ASP A 163 15.81 -12.84 -6.02
C ASP A 163 15.46 -11.34 -5.91
N ARG A 164 14.30 -10.94 -6.45
CA ARG A 164 13.77 -9.57 -6.40
C ARG A 164 12.57 -9.40 -5.50
N LEU A 165 12.10 -10.46 -4.86
CA LEU A 165 10.91 -10.45 -4.02
C LEU A 165 11.27 -10.74 -2.56
N LEU A 166 10.77 -9.89 -1.66
CA LEU A 166 10.67 -10.23 -0.25
C LEU A 166 9.20 -10.32 0.17
N VAL A 167 8.79 -11.51 0.60
CA VAL A 167 7.54 -11.73 1.33
C VAL A 167 7.80 -11.47 2.80
N TYR A 168 7.07 -10.53 3.40
CA TYR A 168 7.46 -9.95 4.69
C TYR A 168 6.26 -9.72 5.61
N GLN A 169 6.33 -10.23 6.85
CA GLN A 169 5.46 -9.80 7.92
C GLN A 169 6.18 -8.74 8.74
N VAL A 170 5.57 -7.55 8.89
CA VAL A 170 6.21 -6.43 9.63
C VAL A 170 6.59 -6.76 11.09
N SER A 171 6.01 -7.81 11.67
CA SER A 171 6.38 -8.31 12.99
C SER A 171 7.76 -8.97 13.04
N GLU A 172 8.32 -9.38 11.90
CA GLU A 172 9.67 -9.96 11.79
C GLU A 172 10.78 -8.89 12.00
N GLY A 173 10.45 -7.61 11.87
CA GLY A 173 11.36 -6.51 12.20
C GLY A 173 12.50 -6.30 11.20
N TRP A 174 13.62 -5.75 11.67
CA TRP A 174 14.67 -5.24 10.79
C TRP A 174 15.37 -6.31 9.95
N GLU A 175 15.58 -7.50 10.49
CA GLU A 175 16.56 -8.43 9.93
C GLU A 175 16.25 -8.87 8.49
N PRO A 176 15.03 -9.36 8.14
CA PRO A 176 14.74 -9.75 6.76
C PRO A 176 14.78 -8.56 5.81
N LEU A 177 14.28 -7.40 6.25
CA LEU A 177 14.22 -6.18 5.44
C LEU A 177 15.62 -5.64 5.14
N CYS A 178 16.51 -5.56 6.13
CA CYS A 178 17.87 -5.07 5.97
C CYS A 178 18.71 -5.99 5.09
N ARG A 179 18.56 -7.32 5.26
CA ARG A 179 19.20 -8.33 4.39
C ARG A 179 18.75 -8.15 2.95
N PHE A 180 17.44 -8.04 2.71
CA PHE A 180 16.89 -7.88 1.37
C PHE A 180 17.35 -6.58 0.69
N LEU A 181 17.47 -5.49 1.45
CA LEU A 181 17.88 -4.18 0.94
C LEU A 181 19.40 -4.00 0.87
N ASN A 182 20.17 -4.94 1.43
CA ASN A 182 21.61 -4.80 1.65
C ASN A 182 21.94 -3.51 2.42
N ARG A 183 21.37 -3.40 3.63
CA ARG A 183 21.54 -2.25 4.53
C ARG A 183 21.95 -2.74 5.93
N PRO A 184 22.69 -1.93 6.71
CA PRO A 184 23.00 -2.27 8.10
C PRO A 184 21.73 -2.24 8.96
N LEU A 185 21.73 -3.03 10.04
CA LEU A 185 20.67 -2.99 11.04
C LEU A 185 20.68 -1.63 11.76
N PRO A 186 19.55 -0.92 11.85
CA PRO A 186 19.44 0.28 12.67
C PRO A 186 19.51 -0.04 14.17
N GLU A 187 20.03 0.88 14.97
CA GLU A 187 19.99 0.79 16.44
C GLU A 187 18.57 1.04 17.00
N ALA A 188 17.77 1.84 16.30
CA ALA A 188 16.40 2.15 16.69
C ALA A 188 15.48 0.93 16.58
N PRO A 189 14.45 0.79 17.43
CA PRO A 189 13.47 -0.29 17.31
C PRO A 189 12.68 -0.18 16.01
N PHE A 190 12.21 -1.32 15.49
CA PHE A 190 11.39 -1.34 14.28
C PHE A 190 10.10 -0.53 14.50
N PRO A 191 9.70 0.37 13.58
CA PRO A 191 8.51 1.18 13.73
C PRO A 191 7.25 0.33 13.91
N ARG A 192 6.41 0.68 14.89
CA ARG A 192 5.11 0.03 15.14
C ARG A 192 4.02 1.09 15.21
N LEU A 193 3.45 1.42 14.07
CA LEU A 193 2.51 2.52 13.90
C LEU A 193 1.27 2.07 13.11
N ASN A 194 0.19 2.86 13.22
CA ASN A 194 -1.05 2.72 12.46
C ASN A 194 -1.86 1.47 12.85
N SER A 195 -1.93 1.20 14.16
CA SER A 195 -2.87 0.23 14.71
C SER A 195 -4.32 0.57 14.32
N THR A 196 -5.23 -0.41 14.38
CA THR A 196 -6.66 -0.16 14.10
C THR A 196 -7.23 0.96 14.99
N ALA A 197 -6.84 0.99 16.27
CA ALA A 197 -7.28 2.01 17.21
C ALA A 197 -6.78 3.42 16.83
N GLU A 198 -5.50 3.56 16.45
CA GLU A 198 -4.93 4.84 15.99
C GLU A 198 -5.60 5.32 14.70
N PHE A 199 -5.84 4.39 13.75
CA PHE A 199 -6.55 4.70 12.52
C PHE A 199 -7.96 5.23 12.83
N GLN A 200 -8.71 4.53 13.69
CA GLN A 200 -10.05 4.95 14.10
C GLN A 200 -10.04 6.26 14.87
N LYS A 201 -8.99 6.58 15.61
CA LYS A 201 -8.85 7.90 16.25
C LYS A 201 -8.64 9.02 15.20
N ARG A 202 -7.91 8.73 14.12
CA ARG A 202 -7.59 9.70 13.05
C ARG A 202 -8.73 9.87 12.05
N PHE A 203 -9.45 8.79 11.74
CA PHE A 203 -10.45 8.73 10.65
C PHE A 203 -11.83 8.23 11.09
N GLY A 204 -11.95 7.66 12.29
CA GLY A 204 -13.23 7.30 12.90
C GLY A 204 -13.90 8.51 13.53
N ARG A 205 -15.23 8.45 13.63
CA ARG A 205 -16.08 9.56 14.11
C ARG A 205 -15.76 9.97 15.56
N ARG A 206 -15.81 11.29 15.78
CA ARG A 206 -16.65 11.86 16.85
C ARG A 206 -18.02 12.25 16.26
#